data_AF-A0A8S2WNG6-F1
#
_entry.id   AF-A0A8S2WNG6-F1
#
_cell.length_a   1.000
_cell.length_b   1.000
_cell.length_c   1.000
_cell.angle_alpha   90.00
_cell.angle_beta   90.00
_cell.angle_gamma   90.00
#
_symmetry.space_group_name_H-M   'P 1'
#
loop_
_entity.id
_entity.type
_entity.pdbx_description
1 polymer ?
#
loop_
_entity_poly.entity_id
_entity_poly.type
_entity_poly.pdbx_seq_one_letter_code
_entity_poly.pdbx_strand_id
1 'polypeptide(L)'
;MVLASFDVDGDGVQELLTGWSSGKVDARSDRTGEVIFKDSLGTSVAGIVRADYRMNGEELVICCSNDGEVKGFKFSDDDKSVAASAYKDRQEAIRDLELRKQVCMYLY
;
A
#
# COMPACT_ATOMS: atom_id res chain seq x y z
N MET A 1 -9.71 -9.04 -10.44
CA MET A 1 -9.08 -9.01 -9.10
C MET A 1 -7.89 -9.95 -9.15
N VAL A 2 -6.75 -9.50 -8.66
CA VAL A 2 -5.49 -10.26 -8.66
C VAL A 2 -4.97 -10.29 -7.24
N LEU A 3 -4.41 -11.43 -6.84
CA LEU A 3 -3.81 -11.62 -5.53
C LEU A 3 -2.36 -12.07 -5.69
N ALA A 4 -1.50 -11.58 -4.83
CA ALA A 4 -0.13 -12.03 -4.68
C ALA A 4 0.24 -12.01 -3.19
N SER A 5 1.26 -12.75 -2.80
CA SER A 5 1.92 -12.56 -1.52
C SER A 5 3.26 -11.87 -1.77
N PHE A 6 3.79 -11.10 -0.83
CA PHE A 6 5.16 -10.58 -0.84
C PHE A 6 5.50 -10.11 0.57
N ASP A 7 6.77 -10.20 0.95
CA ASP A 7 7.28 -9.61 2.20
C ASP A 7 7.55 -8.11 1.95
N VAL A 8 6.52 -7.31 2.19
CA VAL A 8 6.46 -5.88 1.98
C VAL A 8 7.15 -5.15 3.12
N ASP A 9 6.99 -5.59 4.36
CA ASP A 9 7.56 -4.93 5.54
C ASP A 9 8.97 -5.42 5.94
N GLY A 10 9.43 -6.54 5.40
CA GLY A 10 10.77 -7.10 5.62
C GLY A 10 10.89 -7.90 6.91
N ASP A 11 9.77 -8.27 7.54
CA ASP A 11 9.75 -9.01 8.80
C ASP A 11 9.92 -10.54 8.60
N GLY A 12 10.01 -11.00 7.35
CA GLY A 12 10.13 -12.41 6.96
C GLY A 12 8.78 -13.13 6.83
N VAL A 13 7.66 -12.45 7.08
CA VAL A 13 6.29 -12.94 6.88
C VAL A 13 5.76 -12.35 5.57
N GLN A 14 5.02 -13.15 4.81
CA GLN A 14 4.44 -12.68 3.56
C GLN A 14 3.09 -12.01 3.79
N GLU A 15 2.94 -10.76 3.38
CA GLU A 15 1.66 -10.06 3.42
C GLU A 15 0.85 -10.27 2.14
N LEU A 16 -0.45 -9.95 2.22
CA LEU A 16 -1.40 -10.11 1.12
C LEU A 16 -1.42 -8.86 0.24
N LEU A 17 -0.93 -8.98 -0.99
CA LEU A 17 -1.12 -7.98 -2.03
C LEU A 17 -2.41 -8.22 -2.80
N THR A 18 -3.18 -7.14 -2.99
CA THR A 18 -4.46 -7.16 -3.68
C THR A 18 -4.49 -6.11 -4.79
N GLY A 19 -4.81 -6.55 -6.00
CA GLY A 19 -5.05 -5.71 -7.17
C GLY A 19 -6.53 -5.68 -7.51
N TRP A 20 -7.12 -4.48 -7.50
CA TRP A 20 -8.54 -4.27 -7.74
C TRP A 20 -8.82 -3.91 -9.20
N SER A 21 -10.06 -4.18 -9.64
CA SER A 21 -10.53 -3.75 -10.97
C SER A 21 -10.60 -2.24 -11.13
N SER A 22 -10.59 -1.49 -10.02
CA SER A 22 -10.51 -0.02 -10.02
C SER A 22 -9.09 0.50 -10.29
N GLY A 23 -8.09 -0.37 -10.40
CA GLY A 23 -6.68 0.02 -10.49
C GLY A 23 -5.99 0.23 -9.15
N LYS A 24 -6.74 0.20 -8.04
CA LYS A 24 -6.15 0.24 -6.70
C LYS A 24 -5.28 -1.01 -6.46
N VAL A 25 -4.16 -0.80 -5.77
CA VAL A 25 -3.30 -1.85 -5.22
C VAL A 25 -3.15 -1.61 -3.73
N ASP A 26 -3.41 -2.61 -2.89
CA ASP A 26 -3.08 -2.54 -1.47
C ASP A 26 -2.45 -3.82 -0.94
N ALA A 27 -1.46 -3.65 -0.07
CA ALA A 27 -0.84 -4.71 0.73
C ALA A 27 -1.43 -4.69 2.14
N ARG A 28 -1.77 -5.87 2.65
CA ARG A 28 -2.39 -6.04 3.96
C ARG A 28 -1.68 -7.09 4.78
N SER A 29 -1.47 -6.78 6.06
CA SER A 29 -1.00 -7.76 7.04
C SER A 29 -1.92 -8.97 7.03
N ASP A 30 -1.36 -10.18 6.97
CA ASP A 30 -2.11 -11.43 7.09
C ASP A 30 -2.72 -11.60 8.49
N ARG A 31 -2.08 -11.02 9.52
CA ARG A 31 -2.50 -11.16 10.93
C ARG A 31 -3.58 -10.16 11.33
N THR A 32 -3.40 -8.88 10.99
CA THR A 32 -4.31 -7.81 11.44
C THR A 32 -5.30 -7.37 10.36
N GLY A 33 -5.02 -7.63 9.08
CA GLY A 33 -5.79 -7.12 7.95
C GLY A 33 -5.62 -5.62 7.70
N GLU A 34 -4.75 -4.95 8.46
CA GLU A 34 -4.41 -3.54 8.28
C GLU A 34 -3.66 -3.33 6.96
N VAL A 35 -3.93 -2.19 6.33
CA VAL A 35 -3.29 -1.82 5.06
C VAL A 35 -1.93 -1.22 5.34
N ILE A 36 -0.87 -1.92 4.95
CA ILE A 36 0.52 -1.51 5.13
C ILE A 36 0.97 -0.62 3.97
N PHE A 37 0.53 -0.97 2.76
CA PHE A 37 0.86 -0.23 1.54
C PHE A 37 -0.39 -0.02 0.69
N LYS A 38 -0.48 1.13 0.05
CA LYS A 38 -1.57 1.45 -0.88
C LYS A 38 -1.07 2.35 -1.99
N ASP A 39 -1.38 1.97 -3.23
CA ASP A 39 -1.18 2.79 -4.42
C ASP A 39 -2.34 2.56 -5.41
N SER A 40 -2.31 3.24 -6.55
CA SER A 40 -3.26 3.06 -7.65
C SER A 40 -2.56 3.20 -9.00
N LEU A 41 -2.98 2.37 -9.95
CA LEU A 41 -2.71 2.50 -11.38
C LEU A 41 -3.87 3.26 -12.04
N GLY A 42 -3.65 3.72 -13.28
CA GLY A 42 -4.66 4.46 -14.04
C GLY A 42 -5.89 3.62 -14.42
N THR A 43 -5.73 2.30 -14.55
CA THR A 43 -6.82 1.37 -14.89
C THR A 43 -6.72 0.05 -14.13
N SER A 44 -7.70 -0.85 -14.32
CA SER A 44 -7.78 -2.17 -13.69
C SER A 44 -6.45 -2.92 -13.65
N VAL A 45 -6.11 -3.47 -12.48
CA VAL A 45 -4.91 -4.30 -12.31
C VAL A 45 -5.13 -5.63 -13.03
N ALA A 46 -4.28 -5.90 -14.03
CA ALA A 46 -4.27 -7.12 -14.84
C ALA A 46 -3.51 -8.25 -14.15
N GLY A 47 -2.40 -7.91 -13.48
CA GLY A 47 -1.47 -8.87 -12.91
C GLY A 47 -0.52 -8.24 -11.90
N ILE A 48 -0.03 -9.06 -10.98
CA ILE A 48 0.99 -8.71 -9.99
C ILE A 48 2.02 -9.84 -10.01
N VAL A 49 3.28 -9.51 -10.22
CA VAL A 49 4.38 -10.48 -10.37
C VAL A 49 5.56 -10.05 -9.50
N ARG A 50 6.27 -11.03 -8.94
CA ARG A 50 7.53 -10.83 -8.22
C ARG A 50 8.68 -11.20 -9.14
N ALA A 51 9.60 -10.28 -9.37
CA ALA A 51 10.78 -10.54 -10.17
C ALA A 51 11.90 -9.54 -9.86
N ASP A 52 13.15 -10.02 -9.91
CA ASP A 52 14.32 -9.16 -10.01
C ASP A 52 14.44 -8.63 -11.45
N TYR A 53 13.73 -7.54 -11.72
CA TYR A 53 13.78 -6.88 -13.03
C TYR A 53 15.09 -6.12 -13.27
N ARG A 54 15.79 -5.70 -12.20
CA ARG A 54 17.00 -4.88 -12.31
C ARG A 54 18.29 -5.71 -12.35
N MET A 55 18.19 -7.03 -12.19
CA MET A 55 19.31 -7.96 -12.10
C MET A 55 20.31 -7.56 -11.02
N ASN A 56 19.81 -7.01 -9.90
CA ASN A 56 20.64 -6.56 -8.78
C ASN A 56 20.54 -7.48 -7.56
N GLY A 57 19.84 -8.61 -7.69
CA GLY A 57 19.61 -9.59 -6.63
C GLY A 57 18.44 -9.25 -5.71
N GLU A 58 17.71 -8.16 -5.96
CA GLU A 58 16.54 -7.75 -5.18
C GLU A 58 15.25 -8.03 -5.95
N GLU A 59 14.30 -8.74 -5.34
CA GLU A 59 12.98 -8.93 -5.94
C GLU A 59 12.15 -7.64 -5.85
N LEU A 60 11.49 -7.30 -6.95
CA LEU A 60 10.54 -6.18 -7.03
C LEU A 60 9.13 -6.73 -7.22
N VAL A 61 8.16 -5.98 -6.70
CA VAL A 61 6.75 -6.24 -7.02
C VAL A 61 6.37 -5.40 -8.23
N ILE A 62 5.94 -6.07 -9.29
CA ILE A 62 5.60 -5.47 -10.56
C ILE A 62 4.09 -5.62 -10.77
N CYS A 63 3.39 -4.50 -10.83
CA CYS A 63 1.96 -4.45 -11.13
C CYS A 63 1.77 -4.02 -12.58
N CYS A 64 0.94 -4.75 -13.32
CA CYS A 64 0.54 -4.38 -14.67
C CYS A 64 -0.95 -4.03 -14.72
N SER A 65 -1.25 -2.99 -15.49
CA SER A 65 -2.61 -2.53 -15.78
C SER A 65 -3.11 -3.11 -17.12
N ASN A 66 -4.42 -3.17 -17.31
CA ASN A 66 -5.02 -3.62 -18.57
C ASN A 66 -4.65 -2.73 -19.77
N ASP A 67 -4.33 -1.46 -19.53
CA ASP A 67 -3.92 -0.49 -20.54
C ASP A 67 -2.41 -0.56 -20.89
N GLY A 68 -1.68 -1.50 -20.28
CA GLY A 68 -0.24 -1.68 -20.50
C GLY A 68 0.66 -0.79 -19.63
N GLU A 69 0.10 -0.01 -18.70
CA GLU A 69 0.88 0.63 -17.64
C GLU A 69 1.54 -0.43 -16.74
N VAL A 70 2.86 -0.34 -16.55
CA VAL A 70 3.62 -1.24 -15.67
C VAL A 70 4.33 -0.43 -14.62
N LYS A 71 4.13 -0.77 -13.34
CA LYS A 71 4.71 -0.08 -12.20
C LYS A 71 5.45 -1.07 -11.31
N GLY A 72 6.72 -0.78 -11.03
CA GLY A 72 7.56 -1.56 -10.13
C GLY A 72 7.69 -0.90 -8.77
N PHE A 73 7.46 -1.66 -7.72
CA PHE A 73 7.61 -1.25 -6.33
C PHE A 73 8.85 -1.92 -5.74
N LYS A 74 9.72 -1.09 -5.14
CA LYS A 74 10.83 -1.53 -4.31
C LYS A 74 10.45 -1.32 -2.85
N PHE A 75 10.63 -2.35 -2.03
CA PHE A 75 10.40 -2.29 -0.60
C PHE A 75 11.75 -2.44 0.12
N SER A 76 12.38 -1.32 0.45
CA SER A 76 13.63 -1.23 1.23
C SER A 76 13.31 -1.11 2.71
N ASP A 77 14.09 -1.77 3.58
CA ASP A 77 13.89 -1.70 5.04
C ASP A 77 14.12 -0.31 5.61
N ASP A 78 14.99 0.49 5.00
CA ASP A 78 15.35 1.83 5.50
C ASP A 78 14.24 2.89 5.31
N ASP A 79 13.36 2.76 4.32
CA ASP A 79 12.36 3.79 3.99
C ASP A 79 11.04 3.64 4.78
N LYS A 80 10.88 2.55 5.54
CA LYS A 80 9.60 2.11 6.10
C LYS A 80 9.25 2.71 7.46
N SER A 81 10.24 3.01 8.31
CA SER A 81 9.99 3.59 9.65
C SER A 81 9.37 4.98 9.60
N VAL A 82 9.70 5.76 8.56
CA VAL A 82 9.26 7.14 8.38
C VAL A 82 7.87 7.22 7.74
N ALA A 83 7.56 6.34 6.77
CA ALA A 83 6.28 6.37 6.07
C ALA A 83 5.12 5.84 6.94
N ALA A 84 5.35 4.77 7.70
CA ALA A 84 4.33 4.19 8.59
C ALA A 84 3.98 5.10 9.77
N SER A 85 5.00 5.74 10.38
CA SER A 85 4.79 6.75 11.43
C SER A 85 4.04 7.98 10.90
N ALA A 86 4.48 8.53 9.77
CA ALA A 86 3.83 9.69 9.16
C ALA A 86 2.36 9.43 8.76
N TYR A 87 2.02 8.21 8.33
CA TYR A 87 0.63 7.87 8.00
C TYR A 87 -0.26 7.78 9.24
N LYS A 88 0.26 7.23 10.34
CA LYS A 88 -0.43 7.14 11.63
C LYS A 88 -0.65 8.52 12.24
N ASP A 89 0.38 9.36 12.25
CA ASP A 89 0.31 10.74 12.74
C ASP A 89 -0.70 11.56 11.94
N ARG A 90 -0.71 11.38 10.61
CA ARG A 90 -1.68 12.05 9.73
C ARG A 90 -3.11 11.59 9.98
N GLN A 91 -3.34 10.30 10.22
CA GLN A 91 -4.66 9.75 10.54
C GLN A 91 -5.19 10.30 11.87
N GLU A 92 -4.35 10.35 12.91
CA GLU A 92 -4.71 10.93 14.21
C GLU A 92 -5.02 12.42 14.11
N ALA A 93 -4.22 13.18 13.36
CA ALA A 93 -4.46 14.61 13.14
C ALA A 93 -5.80 14.88 12.43
N ILE A 94 -6.15 14.09 11.41
CA ILE A 94 -7.44 14.21 10.71
C ILE A 94 -8.60 13.93 11.67
N ARG A 95 -8.47 12.91 12.51
CA ARG A 95 -9.52 12.50 13.46
C ARG A 95 -9.75 13.56 14.53
N ASP A 96 -8.68 14.18 15.04
CA ASP A 96 -8.77 15.29 16.00
C ASP A 96 -9.43 16.54 15.39
N LEU A 97 -9.09 16.86 14.13
CA LEU A 97 -9.72 17.96 13.39
C LEU A 97 -11.23 17.75 13.19
N GLU A 98 -11.66 16.53 12.86
CA GLU A 98 -13.08 16.20 12.74
C GLU A 98 -13.83 16.34 14.07
N LEU A 99 -13.20 15.90 15.17
CA LEU A 99 -13.79 16.01 16.50
C LEU A 99 -13.98 17.48 16.89
N ARG A 100 -12.96 18.31 16.69
CA ARG A 100 -13.02 19.76 16.97
C ARG A 100 -14.08 20.46 16.12
N LYS A 101 -14.19 20.09 14.84
CA LYS A 101 -15.24 20.61 13.95
C LYS A 101 -16.64 20.28 14.49
N GLN A 102 -16.88 19.04 14.93
CA GLN A 102 -18.16 18.65 15.53
C GLN A 102 -18.45 19.46 16.79
N VAL A 103 -17.49 19.58 17.71
CA VAL A 103 -17.67 20.36 18.95
C VAL A 103 -18.06 21.81 18.64
N CYS A 104 -17.41 22.45 17.67
CA CYS A 104 -17.74 23.82 17.29
C CYS A 104 -19.15 23.95 16.66
N MET A 105 -19.59 22.94 15.91
CA MET A 105 -20.96 22.88 15.36
C MET A 105 -22.05 22.75 16.43
N TYR A 106 -21.77 22.08 17.55
CA TYR A 106 -22.73 21.91 18.64
C TYR A 106 -22.78 23.09 19.63
N LEU A 107 -21.84 24.05 19.52
CA LEU A 107 -21.75 25.22 20.39
C LEU A 107 -22.43 26.48 19.79
N TYR A 108 -23.12 26.36 18.66
CA TYR A 108 -23.97 27.38 18.03
C TYR A 108 -25.44 26.97 18.03
#